data_AF-A0A256WMG4-F1
#
_entry.id   AF-A0A256WMG4-F1
#
_cell.length_a   1.000
_cell.length_b   1.000
_cell.length_c   1.000
_cell.angle_alpha   90.00
_cell.angle_beta   90.00
_cell.angle_gamma   90.00
#
_symmetry.space_group_name_H-M   'P 1'
#
loop_
_entity.id
_entity.type
_entity.pdbx_description
1 polymer ?
#
loop_
_entity_poly.entity_id
_entity_poly.type
_entity_poly.pdbx_seq_one_letter_code
_entity_poly.pdbx_strand_id
1 'polypeptide(L)' 'MDHIVKIAGIDHVGIGTDFDGGGGLQDCIDASELGNITLELVKRGYNEDEIRKIWGGNFMRVFFKVTELHH' A
#
# COMPACT_ATOMS: atom_id res chain seq x y z
N MET A 1 -6.33 -6.46 2.50
CA MET A 1 -6.55 -5.01 2.33
C MET A 1 -7.84 -4.55 3.02
N ASP A 2 -9.01 -5.07 2.64
CA ASP A 2 -10.31 -4.55 3.11
C ASP A 2 -10.48 -4.55 4.64
N HIS A 3 -9.99 -5.58 5.32
CA HIS A 3 -10.05 -5.65 6.78
C HIS A 3 -9.25 -4.52 7.45
N ILE A 4 -8.03 -4.25 6.99
CA ILE A 4 -7.19 -3.19 7.58
C ILE A 4 -7.72 -1.81 7.21
N VAL A 5 -8.24 -1.61 5.99
CA VAL A 5 -8.90 -0.37 5.59
C VAL A 5 -10.14 -0.10 6.44
N LYS A 6 -10.94 -1.12 6.77
CA LYS A 6 -12.11 -1.00 7.66
C LYS A 6 -11.74 -0.59 9.09
N ILE A 7 -10.60 -1.04 9.60
CA ILE A 7 -10.17 -0.78 10.98
C ILE A 7 -9.41 0.55 11.08
N ALA A 8 -8.42 0.77 10.21
CA ALA A 8 -7.49 1.90 10.29
C ALA A 8 -7.92 3.11 9.43
N GLY A 9 -8.85 2.91 8.49
CA GLY A 9 -9.22 3.91 7.50
C GLY A 9 -8.23 3.96 6.33
N ILE A 10 -8.74 4.36 5.15
CA ILE A 10 -7.97 4.37 3.90
C ILE A 10 -6.73 5.27 3.94
N ASP A 11 -6.73 6.28 4.80
CA ASP A 11 -5.61 7.21 4.95
C ASP A 11 -4.44 6.63 5.75
N HIS A 12 -4.54 5.43 6.33
CA HIS A 12 -3.52 4.87 7.23
C HIS A 12 -2.98 3.51 6.76
N VAL A 13 -3.26 3.13 5.51
CA VAL A 13 -2.84 1.83 4.95
C VAL A 13 -1.82 2.04 3.83
N GLY A 14 -0.82 1.15 3.76
CA GLY A 14 0.17 1.11 2.70
C GLY A 14 0.60 -0.32 2.37
N ILE A 15 1.37 -0.50 1.30
CA ILE A 15 1.95 -1.80 0.90
C ILE A 15 3.42 -1.85 1.31
N GLY A 16 3.82 -2.93 1.98
CA GLY A 16 5.20 -3.30 2.22
C GLY A 16 5.37 -4.79 1.92
N THR A 17 6.10 -5.11 0.85
CA THR A 17 6.15 -6.46 0.28
C THR A 17 7.18 -7.38 0.93
N ASP A 18 8.09 -6.82 1.73
CA ASP A 18 9.16 -7.58 2.42
C ASP A 18 9.95 -8.51 1.48
N PHE A 19 10.25 -8.03 0.26
CA PHE A 19 10.78 -8.85 -0.84
C PHE A 19 12.15 -9.53 -0.59
N ASP A 20 12.83 -9.26 0.52
CA ASP A 20 14.10 -9.91 0.90
C ASP A 20 14.05 -10.59 2.28
N GLY A 21 12.89 -10.62 2.95
CA GLY A 21 12.71 -11.15 4.32
C GLY A 21 12.18 -12.60 4.39
N GLY A 22 11.88 -13.23 3.25
CA GLY A 22 11.24 -14.55 3.18
C GLY A 22 9.71 -14.52 3.22
N GLY A 23 9.10 -13.33 3.10
CA GLY A 23 7.65 -13.11 3.11
C GLY A 23 6.92 -13.34 1.78
N GLY A 24 7.52 -14.04 0.82
CA GLY A 24 6.88 -14.35 -0.45
C GLY A 24 5.67 -15.27 -0.25
N LEU A 25 4.47 -14.77 -0.55
CA LEU A 25 3.35 -15.65 -0.88
C LEU A 25 3.71 -16.43 -2.16
N GLN A 26 3.24 -17.68 -2.27
CA GLN A 26 3.53 -18.56 -3.41
C GLN A 26 3.17 -17.94 -4.78
N ASP A 27 2.34 -16.88 -4.79
CA ASP A 27 1.88 -16.11 -5.96
C ASP A 27 2.34 -14.62 -5.95
N CYS A 28 3.44 -14.30 -5.25
CA CYS A 28 4.03 -12.95 -5.24
C CYS A 28 5.56 -13.05 -5.18
N ILE A 29 6.16 -13.43 -6.30
CA ILE A 29 7.59 -13.81 -6.38
C ILE A 29 8.47 -12.63 -6.83
N ASP A 30 7.94 -11.66 -7.61
CA ASP A 30 8.68 -10.45 -7.98
C ASP A 30 7.79 -9.22 -8.28
N ALA A 31 8.41 -8.05 -8.50
CA ALA A 31 7.75 -6.76 -8.73
C ALA A 31 6.75 -6.73 -9.92
N SER A 32 6.83 -7.68 -10.85
CA SER A 32 5.90 -7.86 -11.96
C SER A 32 4.50 -8.30 -11.51
N GLU A 33 4.35 -8.88 -10.31
CA GLU A 33 3.06 -9.32 -9.76
C GLU A 33 2.37 -8.24 -8.91
N LEU A 34 3.03 -7.11 -8.67
CA LEU A 34 2.41 -5.93 -8.04
C LEU A 34 1.24 -5.37 -8.87
N GLY A 35 1.25 -5.61 -10.19
CA GLY A 35 0.12 -5.33 -11.06
C GLY A 35 -1.16 -6.08 -10.65
N ASN A 36 -1.02 -7.32 -10.17
CA ASN A 36 -2.17 -8.13 -9.72
C ASN A 36 -2.80 -7.55 -8.45
N ILE A 37 -2.01 -6.97 -7.54
CA ILE A 37 -2.54 -6.27 -6.37
C ILE A 37 -3.41 -5.08 -6.81
N THR A 38 -2.91 -4.27 -7.75
CA THR A 38 -3.69 -3.14 -8.28
C THR A 38 -4.97 -3.61 -8.96
N LEU A 39 -4.90 -4.66 -9.77
CA LEU A 39 -6.07 -5.24 -10.42
C LEU A 39 -7.12 -5.71 -9.42
N GLU A 40 -6.70 -6.39 -8.34
CA GLU A 40 -7.61 -6.84 -7.29
C GLU A 40 -8.22 -5.68 -6.49
N LEU A 41 -7.50 -4.59 -6.26
CA LEU A 41 -8.06 -3.38 -5.66
C LEU A 41 -9.13 -2.74 -6.56
N VAL A 42 -8.88 -2.65 -7.86
CA VAL A 42 -9.88 -2.14 -8.83
C VAL A 42 -11.12 -3.03 -8.83
N LYS A 43 -10.97 -4.36 -8.89
CA LYS A 43 -12.11 -5.31 -8.83
C LYS A 43 -12.93 -5.18 -7.55
N ARG A 44 -12.28 -4.82 -6.42
CA ARG A 44 -12.94 -4.61 -5.12
C ARG A 44 -13.59 -3.23 -4.99
N GLY A 45 -13.49 -2.37 -6.00
CA GLY A 45 -14.16 -1.08 -6.06
C GLY A 45 -13.39 0.10 -5.48
N TYR A 46 -12.08 -0.06 -5.24
CA TYR A 46 -11.24 1.07 -4.85
C TYR A 46 -11.10 2.03 -6.03
N ASN A 47 -11.25 3.33 -5.78
CA ASN A 47 -11.04 4.34 -6.79
C ASN A 47 -9.54 4.70 -6.94
N GLU A 48 -9.22 5.46 -7.99
CA GLU A 48 -7.84 5.83 -8.30
C GLU A 48 -7.13 6.56 -7.16
N ASP A 49 -7.83 7.46 -6.44
CA ASP A 49 -7.24 8.21 -5.33
C ASP A 49 -6.95 7.30 -4.13
N GLU A 50 -7.81 6.34 -3.84
CA GLU A 50 -7.61 5.36 -2.77
C GLU A 50 -6.44 4.43 -3.09
N ILE A 51 -6.34 3.98 -4.34
CA ILE A 51 -5.22 3.17 -4.82
C ILE A 51 -3.91 3.97 -4.72
N ARG A 52 -3.91 5.27 -5.09
CA ARG A 52 -2.74 6.15 -4.97
C ARG A 52 -2.31 6.34 -3.51
N LYS A 53 -3.27 6.46 -2.59
CA LYS A 53 -3.00 6.53 -1.15
C LYS A 53 -2.30 5.27 -0.65
N ILE A 54 -2.83 4.09 -1.01
CA ILE A 54 -2.28 2.78 -0.63
C ILE A 54 -0.88 2.56 -1.19
N TRP A 55 -0.62 2.93 -2.45
CA TRP A 55 0.68 2.70 -3.10
C TRP A 55 1.82 3.58 -2.59
N GLY A 56 1.52 4.65 -1.87
CA GLY A 56 2.59 5.49 -1.31
C GLY A 56 2.14 6.86 -0.84
N GLY A 57 0.96 7.35 -1.25
CA GLY A 57 0.46 8.66 -0.82
C GLY A 57 0.41 8.79 0.71
N ASN A 58 -0.04 7.75 1.41
CA ASN A 58 -0.09 7.75 2.87
C ASN A 58 1.30 7.76 3.51
N PHE A 59 2.23 6.99 2.95
CA PHE A 59 3.61 6.93 3.43
C PHE A 59 4.31 8.28 3.25
N MET A 60 4.24 8.86 2.04
CA MET A 60 4.89 10.14 1.73
C MET A 60 4.35 11.28 2.60
N ARG A 61 3.02 11.31 2.86
CA ARG A 61 2.42 12.29 3.78
C ARG A 61 3.05 12.22 5.18
N VAL A 62 3.29 11.02 5.70
CA VAL A 62 3.93 10.83 7.01
C VAL A 62 5.41 11.15 6.95
N PHE A 63 6.12 10.69 5.92
CA PHE A 63 7.54 10.96 5.72
C PHE A 63 7.83 12.47 5.72
N PHE A 64 7.08 13.24 4.93
CA PHE A 64 7.24 14.70 4.88
C PHE A 64 6.95 15.39 6.21
N LYS A 65 5.89 14.95 6.91
CA LYS A 65 5.56 15.49 8.24
C LYS A 65 6.67 15.24 9.25
N VAL A 66 7.31 14.08 9.22
CA VAL A 66 8.43 13.77 10.11
C VAL A 66 9.66 14.60 9.74
N THR A 67 9.99 14.71 8.45
CA THR A 67 11.16 15.49 8.01
C THR A 67 11.02 16.98 8.26
N GLU A 68 9.82 17.56 8.11
CA GLU A 68 9.58 18.99 8.43
C GLU A 68 9.75 19.30 9.92
N LEU A 69 9.40 18.36 10.82
CA LEU A 69 9.56 18.55 12.27
C LEU A 69 11.02 18.45 12.74
N HIS A 70 11.92 17.97 11.88
CA HIS A 70 13.35 17.85 12.17
C HIS A 70 14.19 19.00 11.59
N HIS A 71 13.55 20.01 10.99
CA HIS A 71 14.14 21.28 10.57
C HIS A 71 13.66 22.43 11.46
#